data_AF-A0A7H8HF29-F1
#
_entry.id   AF-A0A7H8HF29-F1
#
_cell.length_a   1.000
_cell.length_b   1.000
_cell.length_c   1.000
_cell.angle_alpha   90.00
_cell.angle_beta   90.00
_cell.angle_gamma   90.00
#
_symmetry.space_group_name_H-M   'P 1'
#
loop_
_entity.id
_entity.type
_entity.pdbx_description
1 polymer ?
#
loop_
_entity_poly.entity_id
_entity_poly.type
_entity_poly.pdbx_seq_one_letter_code
_entity_poly.pdbx_strand_id
1 'polypeptide(L)'
;MNDEVIGWAVRLAAEVAPDEAELVPSLTAAYLTGGAARRELFARTNAAPGGFDVTAPIVLFPHVLAAVTLTGPAIWAALGGNLSSVSTLLKNLGDLWDRRRAKQVPEPQAPGLPELNHLIDAISAELKAAGVPETESEVLTFRIVRALIKDGAGTRAYLAAAPPEDPGR
;
A
#
# COMPACT_ATOMS: atom_id res chain seq x y z
N MET A 1 14.48 -9.37 13.37
CA MET A 1 13.63 -9.47 12.16
C MET A 1 12.51 -8.42 12.20
N ASN A 2 11.78 -8.28 13.30
CA ASN A 2 10.71 -7.27 13.40
C ASN A 2 11.21 -5.81 13.33
N ASP A 3 12.37 -5.48 13.89
CA ASP A 3 12.86 -4.09 13.88
C ASP A 3 13.18 -3.55 12.48
N GLU A 4 13.62 -4.42 11.56
CA GLU A 4 13.88 -4.05 10.17
C GLU A 4 12.59 -3.76 9.41
N VAL A 5 11.56 -4.60 9.63
CA VAL A 5 10.23 -4.42 9.04
C VAL A 5 9.51 -3.20 9.63
N ILE A 6 9.64 -2.96 10.93
CA ILE A 6 9.12 -1.76 11.58
C ILE A 6 9.83 -0.52 11.05
N GLY A 7 11.15 -0.54 10.92
CA GLY A 7 11.92 0.55 10.32
C GLY A 7 11.52 0.83 8.87
N TRP A 8 11.26 -0.21 8.07
CA TRP A 8 10.70 -0.08 6.72
C TRP A 8 9.31 0.57 6.75
N ALA A 9 8.42 0.10 7.63
CA ALA A 9 7.07 0.62 7.75
C ALA A 9 7.06 2.11 8.13
N VAL A 10 7.92 2.53 9.06
CA VAL A 10 8.08 3.95 9.43
C VAL A 10 8.53 4.79 8.24
N ARG A 11 9.49 4.31 7.43
CA ARG A 11 9.92 5.01 6.22
C ARG A 11 8.81 5.09 5.17
N LEU A 12 8.02 4.03 5.01
CA LEU A 12 6.86 4.01 4.12
C LEU A 12 5.81 5.04 4.58
N ALA A 13 5.49 5.04 5.88
CA ALA A 13 4.52 5.96 6.47
C ALA A 13 4.94 7.42 6.32
N ALA A 14 6.22 7.74 6.51
CA ALA A 14 6.72 9.10 6.33
C ALA A 14 6.45 9.66 4.91
N GLU A 15 6.32 8.81 3.90
CA GLU A 15 6.04 9.20 2.51
C GLU A 15 4.53 9.22 2.18
N VAL A 16 3.71 8.42 2.87
CA VAL A 16 2.29 8.18 2.48
C VAL A 16 1.26 8.59 3.53
N ALA A 17 1.61 8.56 4.81
CA ALA A 17 0.77 8.90 5.95
C ALA A 17 1.63 9.48 7.08
N PRO A 18 2.26 10.66 6.87
CA PRO A 18 3.22 11.21 7.84
C PRO A 18 2.60 11.50 9.20
N ASP A 19 1.31 11.83 9.22
CA ASP A 19 0.54 12.11 10.44
C ASP A 19 0.36 10.86 11.32
N GLU A 20 0.58 9.66 10.78
CA GLU A 20 0.47 8.39 11.50
C GLU A 20 1.84 7.83 11.92
N ALA A 21 2.94 8.52 11.62
CA ALA A 21 4.30 8.01 11.81
C ALA A 21 4.58 7.50 13.25
N GLU A 22 4.03 8.15 14.26
CA GLU A 22 4.18 7.75 15.67
C GLU A 22 3.43 6.46 16.01
N LEU A 23 2.33 6.17 15.32
CA LEU A 23 1.49 4.99 15.55
C LEU A 23 2.03 3.76 14.81
N VAL A 24 2.72 3.98 13.69
CA VAL A 24 3.20 2.95 12.75
C VAL A 24 3.89 1.76 13.41
N PRO A 25 4.83 1.91 14.37
CA PRO A 25 5.46 0.76 15.00
C PRO A 25 4.45 -0.21 15.65
N SER A 26 3.44 0.33 16.32
CA SER A 26 2.41 -0.46 16.99
C SER A 26 1.41 -1.08 15.99
N LEU A 27 1.03 -0.32 14.96
CA LEU A 27 0.15 -0.79 13.89
C LEU A 27 0.79 -1.93 13.10
N THR A 28 2.07 -1.79 12.73
CA THR A 28 2.83 -2.83 12.02
C THR A 28 3.00 -4.07 12.88
N ALA A 29 3.33 -3.93 14.16
CA ALA A 29 3.45 -5.08 15.07
C ALA A 29 2.12 -5.83 15.20
N ALA A 30 1.00 -5.12 15.37
CA ALA A 30 -0.32 -5.72 15.45
C ALA A 30 -0.73 -6.43 14.14
N TYR A 31 -0.40 -5.83 13.00
CA TYR A 31 -0.66 -6.40 11.69
C TYR A 31 0.13 -7.70 11.46
N LEU A 32 1.43 -7.70 11.77
CA LEU A 32 2.30 -8.88 11.66
C LEU A 32 1.91 -10.00 12.63
N THR A 33 1.38 -9.65 13.80
CA THR A 33 0.85 -10.63 14.77
C THR A 33 -0.36 -11.40 14.21
N GLY A 34 -1.12 -10.80 13.30
CA GLY A 34 -2.26 -11.45 12.66
C GLY A 34 -3.47 -11.66 13.59
N GLY A 35 -4.38 -12.53 13.18
CA GLY A 35 -5.51 -12.99 14.00
C GLY A 35 -6.41 -11.86 14.53
N ALA A 36 -6.69 -11.87 15.84
CA ALA A 36 -7.54 -10.87 16.48
C ALA A 36 -6.91 -9.47 16.48
N ALA A 37 -5.59 -9.37 16.69
CA ALA A 37 -4.87 -8.09 16.73
C ALA A 37 -4.95 -7.37 15.38
N ARG A 38 -4.77 -8.09 14.27
CA ARG A 38 -4.93 -7.54 12.91
C ARG A 38 -6.36 -7.12 12.63
N ARG A 39 -7.37 -7.92 13.02
CA ARG A 39 -8.79 -7.57 12.83
C ARG A 39 -9.20 -6.32 13.60
N GLU A 40 -8.66 -6.13 14.81
CA GLU A 40 -8.95 -4.97 15.64
C GLU A 40 -8.49 -3.65 15.00
N LEU A 41 -7.39 -3.67 14.22
CA LEU A 41 -6.93 -2.49 13.47
C LEU A 41 -8.03 -1.94 12.55
N PHE A 42 -8.75 -2.82 11.85
CA PHE A 42 -9.80 -2.43 10.90
C PHE A 42 -11.16 -2.22 11.57
N ALA A 43 -11.43 -2.89 12.68
CA ALA A 43 -12.65 -2.67 13.45
C ALA A 43 -12.70 -1.26 14.06
N ARG A 44 -11.55 -0.73 14.50
CA ARG A 44 -11.44 0.65 14.99
C ARG A 44 -11.62 1.69 13.88
N THR A 45 -11.34 1.33 12.63
CA THR A 45 -11.56 2.19 11.45
C THR A 45 -13.03 2.21 10.99
N ASN A 46 -13.76 1.11 11.20
CA ASN A 46 -15.17 0.96 10.76
C ASN A 46 -16.22 1.16 11.87
N ALA A 47 -15.81 1.30 13.13
CA ALA A 47 -16.73 1.54 14.23
C ALA A 47 -17.26 2.98 14.17
N ALA A 48 -18.46 3.17 13.62
CA ALA A 48 -19.26 4.36 13.90
C ALA A 48 -19.47 4.44 15.42
N PRO A 49 -18.95 5.45 16.13
CA PRO A 49 -19.08 5.50 17.56
C PRO A 49 -20.40 6.18 17.91
N GLY A 50 -21.14 5.59 18.86
CA GLY A 50 -22.07 6.33 19.71
C GLY A 50 -21.38 7.32 20.66
N GLY A 51 -20.21 7.85 20.27
CA GLY A 51 -19.42 8.84 20.98
C GLY A 51 -19.02 9.90 19.96
N PHE A 52 -19.31 11.15 20.27
CA PHE A 52 -19.12 12.30 19.39
C PHE A 52 -17.66 12.41 18.92
N ASP A 53 -17.35 11.89 17.74
CA ASP A 53 -16.43 12.56 16.82
C ASP A 53 -16.64 12.09 15.37
N VAL A 54 -17.40 12.88 14.60
CA VAL A 54 -17.57 12.68 13.15
C VAL A 54 -16.31 13.14 12.39
N THR A 55 -15.26 13.55 13.11
CA THR A 55 -13.98 14.01 12.57
C THR A 55 -12.79 13.13 12.94
N ALA A 56 -13.01 11.98 13.59
CA ALA A 56 -11.93 11.06 13.93
C ALA A 56 -11.21 10.62 12.63
N PRO A 57 -9.91 10.94 12.47
CA PRO A 57 -9.19 10.63 11.25
C PRO A 57 -9.11 9.11 11.08
N ILE A 58 -9.49 8.65 9.89
CA ILE A 58 -9.34 7.27 9.45
C ILE A 58 -7.85 6.93 9.54
N VAL A 59 -7.50 5.90 10.32
CA VAL A 59 -6.12 5.40 10.37
C VAL A 59 -5.87 4.63 9.07
N LEU A 60 -5.11 5.25 8.17
CA LEU A 60 -4.89 4.81 6.80
C LEU A 60 -3.84 3.70 6.72
N PHE A 61 -2.83 3.74 7.59
CA PHE A 61 -1.67 2.87 7.46
C PHE A 61 -1.96 1.36 7.52
N PRO A 62 -2.93 0.86 8.32
CA PRO A 62 -3.37 -0.54 8.26
C PRO A 62 -3.89 -0.96 6.87
N HIS A 63 -4.57 -0.07 6.16
CA HIS A 63 -5.04 -0.32 4.79
C HIS A 63 -3.89 -0.30 3.79
N VAL A 64 -2.86 0.53 4.01
CA VAL A 64 -1.62 0.47 3.23
C VAL A 64 -0.95 -0.90 3.40
N LEU A 65 -0.83 -1.40 4.64
CA LEU A 65 -0.25 -2.72 4.91
C LEU A 65 -1.05 -3.86 4.25
N ALA A 66 -2.39 -3.79 4.31
CA ALA A 66 -3.30 -4.71 3.61
C ALA A 66 -3.07 -4.71 2.10
N ALA A 67 -3.07 -3.52 1.49
CA ALA A 67 -2.87 -3.38 0.06
C ALA A 67 -1.51 -3.93 -0.38
N VAL A 68 -0.44 -3.71 0.39
CA VAL A 68 0.89 -4.26 0.11
C VAL A 68 0.89 -5.79 0.24
N THR A 69 0.24 -6.37 1.25
CA THR A 69 0.16 -7.82 1.41
C THR A 69 -0.62 -8.48 0.27
N LEU A 70 -1.79 -7.93 -0.09
CA LEU A 70 -2.63 -8.42 -1.20
C LEU A 70 -1.88 -8.42 -2.53
N THR A 71 -1.09 -7.38 -2.76
CA THR A 71 -0.38 -7.17 -4.04
C THR A 71 1.05 -7.70 -4.04
N GLY A 72 1.53 -8.18 -2.90
CA GLY A 72 2.88 -8.71 -2.70
C GLY A 72 3.33 -9.70 -3.78
N PRO A 73 2.53 -10.73 -4.15
CA PRO A 73 2.90 -11.66 -5.22
C PRO A 73 3.09 -10.99 -6.59
N ALA A 74 2.27 -9.99 -6.93
CA ALA A 74 2.40 -9.23 -8.17
C ALA A 74 3.62 -8.29 -8.14
N ILE A 75 3.90 -7.67 -6.99
CA ILE A 75 5.13 -6.91 -6.75
C ILE A 75 6.35 -7.81 -6.93
N TRP A 76 6.32 -9.03 -6.39
CA TRP A 76 7.40 -10.00 -6.53
C TRP A 76 7.59 -10.47 -7.96
N ALA A 77 6.51 -10.73 -8.71
CA ALA A 77 6.59 -11.05 -10.12
C ALA A 77 7.21 -9.89 -10.93
N ALA A 78 6.80 -8.65 -10.65
CA ALA A 78 7.33 -7.45 -11.28
C ALA A 78 8.82 -7.20 -10.93
N LEU A 79 9.23 -7.51 -9.69
CA LEU A 79 10.62 -7.34 -9.21
C LEU A 79 11.54 -8.52 -9.54
N GLY A 80 10.99 -9.71 -9.81
CA GLY A 80 11.70 -10.98 -9.92
C GLY A 80 12.06 -11.41 -11.34
N GLY A 81 11.40 -10.84 -12.37
CA GLY A 81 11.61 -11.25 -13.77
C GLY A 81 12.80 -10.57 -14.47
N ASN A 82 13.11 -9.32 -14.15
CA ASN A 82 14.26 -8.63 -14.73
C ASN A 82 14.57 -7.38 -13.88
N LEU A 83 15.65 -7.43 -13.10
CA LEU A 83 16.23 -6.25 -12.42
C LEU A 83 16.86 -5.28 -13.43
N SER A 84 16.29 -5.08 -14.62
CA SER A 84 16.63 -3.99 -15.53
C SER A 84 16.07 -2.69 -14.96
N SER A 85 16.72 -2.31 -13.87
CA SER A 85 16.70 -1.08 -13.10
C SER A 85 15.36 -0.71 -12.46
N VAL A 86 15.38 -0.58 -11.13
CA VAL A 86 14.43 0.23 -10.34
C VAL A 86 14.09 1.55 -11.06
N SER A 87 15.05 2.14 -11.76
CA SER A 87 14.83 3.34 -12.57
C SER A 87 13.84 3.15 -13.73
N THR A 88 13.79 1.99 -14.39
CA THR A 88 12.80 1.65 -15.42
C THR A 88 11.41 1.49 -14.82
N LEU A 89 11.31 0.82 -13.66
CA LEU A 89 10.03 0.70 -12.95
C LEU A 89 9.50 2.06 -12.49
N LEU A 90 10.38 2.92 -11.97
CA LEU A 90 10.02 4.29 -11.59
C LEU A 90 9.65 5.15 -12.80
N LYS A 91 10.32 4.99 -13.94
CA LYS A 91 9.94 5.66 -15.21
C LYS A 91 8.57 5.22 -15.70
N ASN A 92 8.34 3.91 -15.78
CA ASN A 92 7.05 3.35 -16.19
C ASN A 92 5.92 3.82 -15.25
N LEU A 93 6.18 3.89 -13.95
CA LEU A 93 5.22 4.44 -12.98
C LEU A 93 4.94 5.94 -13.23
N GLY A 94 5.97 6.72 -13.55
CA GLY A 94 5.83 8.13 -13.93
C GLY A 94 4.99 8.31 -15.21
N ASP A 95 5.29 7.53 -16.25
CA ASP A 95 4.55 7.57 -17.52
C ASP A 95 3.06 7.20 -17.31
N LEU A 96 2.78 6.21 -16.45
CA LEU A 96 1.41 5.85 -16.09
C LEU A 96 0.69 6.97 -15.32
N TRP A 97 1.38 7.63 -14.39
CA TRP A 97 0.85 8.77 -13.66
C TRP A 97 0.47 9.91 -14.60
N ASP A 98 1.39 10.27 -15.51
CA ASP A 98 1.19 11.36 -16.45
C ASP A 98 0.02 11.08 -17.40
N ARG A 99 -0.13 9.83 -17.87
CA ARG A 99 -1.26 9.39 -18.70
C ARG A 99 -2.60 9.48 -17.98
N ARG A 100 -2.68 8.98 -16.74
CA ARG A 100 -3.91 9.06 -15.93
C ARG A 100 -4.29 10.51 -15.64
N ARG A 101 -3.31 11.35 -15.28
CA ARG A 101 -3.53 12.79 -15.07
C ARG A 101 -3.99 13.51 -16.34
N ALA A 102 -3.48 13.11 -17.50
CA ALA A 102 -3.92 13.64 -18.78
C ALA A 102 -5.31 13.13 -19.24
N LYS A 103 -5.99 12.28 -18.44
CA LYS A 103 -7.26 11.61 -18.78
C LYS A 103 -7.22 10.92 -20.15
N GLN A 104 -6.04 10.47 -20.57
CA GLN A 104 -5.89 9.77 -21.84
C GLN A 104 -6.55 8.40 -21.72
N VAL A 105 -7.45 8.09 -22.67
CA VAL A 105 -8.06 6.77 -22.81
C VAL A 105 -6.92 5.75 -22.94
N PRO A 106 -6.98 4.57 -22.30
CA PRO A 106 -5.92 3.58 -22.42
C PRO A 106 -5.74 3.23 -23.90
N GLU A 107 -4.59 3.59 -24.49
CA GLU A 107 -4.17 2.94 -25.72
C GLU A 107 -4.07 1.44 -25.45
N PRO A 108 -4.54 0.59 -26.37
CA PRO A 108 -4.43 -0.85 -26.21
C PRO A 108 -2.95 -1.20 -26.12
N GLN A 109 -2.51 -1.56 -24.92
CA GLN A 109 -1.23 -2.23 -24.68
C GLN A 109 -0.02 -1.40 -25.14
N ALA A 110 0.20 -0.24 -24.52
CA ALA A 110 1.61 0.10 -24.27
C ALA A 110 2.25 -1.12 -23.58
N PRO A 111 3.51 -1.49 -23.87
CA PRO A 111 4.22 -2.56 -23.20
C PRO A 111 4.50 -2.15 -21.74
N GLY A 112 3.44 -1.98 -20.97
CA GLY A 112 3.42 -1.71 -19.56
C GLY A 112 3.35 -3.05 -18.85
N LEU A 113 4.06 -3.14 -17.74
CA LEU A 113 4.07 -4.30 -16.87
C LEU A 113 2.64 -4.54 -16.36
N PRO A 114 1.92 -5.57 -16.83
CA PRO A 114 0.53 -5.81 -16.39
C PRO A 114 0.44 -5.97 -14.86
N GLU A 115 1.50 -6.48 -14.24
CA GLU A 115 1.66 -6.63 -12.80
C GLU A 115 1.63 -5.27 -12.07
N LEU A 116 2.19 -4.21 -12.68
CA LEU A 116 2.20 -2.86 -12.12
C LEU A 116 0.80 -2.22 -12.17
N ASN A 117 0.04 -2.45 -13.24
CA ASN A 117 -1.35 -1.99 -13.33
C ASN A 117 -2.23 -2.70 -12.30
N HIS A 118 -2.10 -4.01 -12.16
CA HIS A 118 -2.84 -4.77 -11.13
C HIS A 118 -2.50 -4.30 -9.71
N LEU A 119 -1.23 -4.01 -9.43
CA LEU A 119 -0.79 -3.44 -8.16
C LEU A 119 -1.45 -2.07 -7.88
N ILE A 120 -1.43 -1.16 -8.87
CA ILE A 120 -2.04 0.17 -8.76
C ILE A 120 -3.54 0.04 -8.51
N ASP A 121 -4.24 -0.81 -9.25
CA ASP A 121 -5.69 -0.95 -9.13
C ASP A 121 -6.10 -1.56 -7.79
N ALA A 122 -5.35 -2.54 -7.29
CA ALA A 122 -5.61 -3.16 -6.00
C ALA A 122 -5.36 -2.19 -4.82
N ILE A 123 -4.26 -1.42 -4.84
CA ILE A 123 -4.01 -0.38 -3.83
C ILE A 123 -5.11 0.69 -3.87
N SER A 124 -5.48 1.16 -5.06
CA SER A 124 -6.54 2.17 -5.21
C SER A 124 -7.89 1.65 -4.72
N ALA A 125 -8.21 0.37 -4.97
CA ALA A 125 -9.43 -0.24 -4.48
C ALA A 125 -9.47 -0.31 -2.94
N GLU A 126 -8.37 -0.68 -2.29
CA GLU A 126 -8.31 -0.77 -0.82
C GLU A 126 -8.38 0.62 -0.17
N LEU A 127 -7.72 1.63 -0.74
CA LEU A 127 -7.82 3.01 -0.26
C LEU A 127 -9.25 3.57 -0.41
N LYS A 128 -9.91 3.32 -1.55
CA LYS A 128 -11.32 3.69 -1.75
C LYS A 128 -12.24 2.96 -0.77
N ALA A 129 -12.00 1.67 -0.50
CA ALA A 129 -12.75 0.90 0.49
C ALA A 129 -12.55 1.44 1.92
N ALA A 130 -11.39 2.03 2.20
CA ALA A 130 -11.10 2.74 3.45
C ALA A 130 -11.74 4.14 3.53
N GLY A 131 -12.52 4.57 2.52
CA GLY A 131 -13.19 5.87 2.51
C GLY A 131 -12.33 7.03 2.00
N VAL A 132 -11.14 6.76 1.44
CA VAL A 132 -10.30 7.79 0.85
C VAL A 132 -10.96 8.34 -0.43
N PRO A 133 -11.09 9.67 -0.60
CA PRO A 133 -11.62 10.28 -1.81
C PRO A 133 -10.86 9.83 -3.06
N GLU A 134 -11.55 9.68 -4.20
CA GLU A 134 -10.96 9.14 -5.42
C GLU A 134 -9.68 9.86 -5.89
N THR A 135 -9.69 11.18 -5.85
CA THR A 135 -8.53 12.02 -6.23
C THR A 135 -7.34 11.82 -5.30
N GLU A 136 -7.59 11.60 -4.01
CA GLU A 136 -6.55 11.36 -3.00
C GLU A 136 -6.05 9.92 -3.07
N SER A 137 -6.94 8.96 -3.29
CA SER A 137 -6.63 7.54 -3.46
C SER A 137 -5.67 7.33 -4.62
N GLU A 138 -5.85 8.03 -5.73
CA GLU A 138 -4.94 7.95 -6.86
C GLU A 138 -3.54 8.48 -6.51
N VAL A 139 -3.44 9.68 -5.92
CA VAL A 139 -2.15 10.24 -5.47
C VAL A 139 -1.44 9.31 -4.49
N LEU A 140 -2.17 8.82 -3.48
CA LEU A 140 -1.64 7.92 -2.47
C LEU A 140 -1.19 6.59 -3.06
N THR A 141 -1.95 6.02 -3.99
CA THR A 141 -1.58 4.79 -4.69
C THR A 141 -0.21 4.92 -5.35
N PHE A 142 0.03 5.98 -6.10
CA PHE A 142 1.31 6.17 -6.79
C PHE A 142 2.45 6.46 -5.81
N ARG A 143 2.20 7.16 -4.70
CA ARG A 143 3.19 7.36 -3.63
C ARG A 143 3.59 6.04 -2.97
N ILE A 144 2.61 5.20 -2.64
CA ILE A 144 2.83 3.87 -2.06
C ILE A 144 3.66 3.03 -3.03
N VAL A 145 3.23 2.88 -4.28
CA VAL A 145 3.95 2.06 -5.28
C VAL A 145 5.38 2.57 -5.49
N ARG A 146 5.58 3.89 -5.56
CA ARG A 146 6.91 4.51 -5.66
C ARG A 146 7.79 4.17 -4.45
N ALA A 147 7.25 4.27 -3.24
CA ALA A 147 7.99 3.99 -2.00
C ALA A 147 8.39 2.51 -1.92
N LEU A 148 7.49 1.60 -2.29
CA LEU A 148 7.74 0.15 -2.35
C LEU A 148 8.87 -0.19 -3.34
N ILE A 149 8.86 0.41 -4.53
CA ILE A 149 9.89 0.21 -5.55
C ILE A 149 11.25 0.78 -5.09
N LYS A 150 11.25 1.94 -4.43
CA LYS A 150 12.46 2.61 -3.92
C LYS A 150 13.13 1.81 -2.79
N ASP A 151 12.36 1.27 -1.86
CA ASP A 151 12.84 0.37 -0.80
C ASP A 151 12.44 -1.08 -1.09
N GLY A 152 12.96 -1.61 -2.20
CA GLY A 152 12.67 -2.98 -2.61
C GLY A 152 13.11 -4.00 -1.56
N ALA A 153 14.25 -3.82 -0.91
CA ALA A 153 14.75 -4.75 0.11
C ALA A 153 13.82 -4.82 1.34
N GLY A 154 13.41 -3.67 1.88
CA GLY A 154 12.48 -3.63 3.01
C GLY A 154 11.09 -4.17 2.64
N THR A 155 10.62 -3.89 1.42
CA THR A 155 9.35 -4.44 0.92
C THR A 155 9.40 -5.96 0.87
N ARG A 156 10.52 -6.54 0.43
CA ARG A 156 10.74 -8.00 0.43
C ARG A 156 10.75 -8.58 1.83
N ALA A 157 11.44 -7.93 2.77
CA ALA A 157 11.49 -8.35 4.17
C ALA A 157 10.10 -8.33 4.81
N TYR A 158 9.30 -7.29 4.55
CA TYR A 158 7.91 -7.21 5.00
C TYR A 158 7.07 -8.36 4.43
N LEU A 159 7.10 -8.57 3.12
CA LEU A 159 6.28 -9.62 2.48
C LEU A 159 6.65 -11.03 2.93
N ALA A 160 7.91 -11.26 3.32
CA ALA A 160 8.34 -12.53 3.91
C ALA A 160 7.88 -12.72 5.36
N ALA A 161 7.65 -11.62 6.09
CA ALA A 161 7.20 -11.63 7.48
C ALA A 161 5.67 -11.50 7.61
N ALA A 162 4.98 -10.98 6.60
CA ALA A 162 3.55 -10.73 6.63
C ALA A 162 2.77 -12.06 6.66
N PRO A 163 1.79 -12.21 7.57
CA PRO A 163 0.91 -13.37 7.56
C PRO A 163 0.07 -13.37 6.26
N PRO A 164 -0.30 -14.55 5.73
CA PRO A 164 -1.21 -14.63 4.60
C PRO A 164 -2.51 -13.89 4.92
N GLU A 165 -3.15 -13.31 3.89
CA GLU A 165 -4.53 -12.83 3.98
C GLU A 165 -5.41 -13.97 4.51
N ASP A 166 -6.12 -13.73 5.60
CA ASP A 166 -7.12 -14.66 6.10
C ASP A 166 -8.38 -14.48 5.22
N PRO A 167 -8.83 -15.49 4.45
CA PRO A 167 -9.93 -15.35 3.49
C PRO A 167 -11.31 -15.12 4.12
N GLY A 168 -11.38 -14.69 5.38
CA GLY A 168 -12.61 -14.48 6.14
C GLY A 168 -13.20 -13.07 6.02
N ARG A 169 -13.17 -12.45 4.84
CA ARG A 169 -13.94 -11.23 4.53
C ARG A 169 -15.22 -11.61 3.79
#